data_AF-A0A5N6VCX0-F1
#
_entry.id   AF-A0A5N6VCX0-F1
#
_cell.length_a   1.000
_cell.length_b   1.000
_cell.length_c   1.000
_cell.angle_alpha   90.00
_cell.angle_beta   90.00
_cell.angle_gamma   90.00
#
_symmetry.space_group_name_H-M   'P 1'
#
loop_
_entity.id
_entity.type
_entity.pdbx_description
1 polymer ?
#
loop_
_entity_poly.entity_id
_entity_poly.type
_entity_poly.pdbx_seq_one_letter_code
_entity_poly.pdbx_strand_id
1 'polypeptide(L)'
;MRLQAFIFVLLGLGKSYAAHFSKTCSSYELEGSMLFAKCQESPGKERHTTVDLNKCLGHKEGTLIRGGKGVIAPSSPLNLDDVLSNQGGTLACDGQA
;
A
#
# COMPACT_ATOMS: atom_id res chain seq x y z
N MET A 1 33.30 38.61 -5.13
CA MET A 1 33.28 37.17 -4.81
C MET A 1 31.96 36.84 -4.14
N ARG A 2 31.04 36.18 -4.85
CA ARG A 2 29.73 35.78 -4.31
C ARG A 2 29.89 34.42 -3.63
N LEU A 3 29.66 34.39 -2.33
CA LEU A 3 29.73 33.19 -1.49
C LEU A 3 28.54 32.28 -1.86
N GLN A 4 28.80 31.27 -2.70
CA GLN A 4 27.78 30.27 -3.05
C GLN A 4 27.62 29.29 -1.90
N ALA A 5 26.68 29.57 -1.00
CA ALA A 5 26.17 28.59 -0.06
C ALA A 5 24.91 27.93 -0.67
N PHE A 6 25.09 27.07 -1.66
CA PHE A 6 24.05 26.11 -2.05
C PHE A 6 24.19 24.87 -1.17
N ILE A 7 23.87 25.03 0.11
CA ILE A 7 23.61 23.88 0.98
C ILE A 7 22.25 23.35 0.51
N PHE A 8 22.28 22.33 -0.34
CA PHE A 8 21.13 21.46 -0.55
C PHE A 8 20.77 20.86 0.80
N VAL A 9 19.77 21.45 1.46
CA VAL A 9 19.09 20.81 2.56
C VAL A 9 18.57 19.50 1.99
N LEU A 10 19.26 18.40 2.32
CA LEU A 10 18.75 17.07 2.07
C LEU A 10 17.39 17.04 2.75
N LEU A 11 16.34 17.00 1.93
CA LEU A 11 14.97 16.67 2.32
C LEU A 11 14.97 15.21 2.77
N GLY A 12 15.67 14.92 3.87
CA GLY A 12 15.61 13.70 4.64
C GLY A 12 14.41 13.75 5.59
N LEU A 13 13.28 14.26 5.13
CA LEU A 13 12.00 13.82 5.66
C LEU A 13 11.55 12.73 4.69
N GLY A 14 12.18 11.56 4.82
CA GLY A 14 11.56 10.31 4.41
C GLY A 14 10.27 10.18 5.21
N LYS A 15 9.24 10.92 4.79
CA LYS A 15 7.89 10.64 5.18
C LYS A 15 7.62 9.32 4.49
N SER A 16 7.92 8.24 5.19
CA SER A 16 7.20 6.99 5.01
C SER A 16 5.76 7.33 5.35
N TYR A 17 5.07 7.96 4.40
CA TYR A 17 3.64 7.82 4.31
C TYR A 17 3.49 6.33 4.02
N ALA A 18 3.31 5.53 5.08
CA ALA A 18 2.43 4.38 4.94
C ALA A 18 1.12 5.03 4.50
N ALA A 19 0.98 5.22 3.19
CA ALA A 19 -0.15 5.86 2.60
C ALA A 19 -1.25 4.83 2.72
N HIS A 20 -1.91 4.83 3.88
CA HIS A 20 -3.11 4.07 4.17
C HIS A 20 -3.98 4.15 2.91
N PHE A 21 -4.01 3.07 2.13
CA PHE A 21 -4.65 3.10 0.83
C PHE A 21 -6.12 3.48 1.00
N SER A 22 -6.72 3.11 2.15
CA SER A 22 -8.09 3.44 2.53
C SER A 22 -8.44 4.93 2.43
N LYS A 23 -7.46 5.83 2.64
CA LYS A 23 -7.65 7.29 2.60
C LYS A 23 -7.69 7.86 1.19
N THR A 24 -7.13 7.16 0.22
CA THR A 24 -6.96 7.64 -1.16
C THR A 24 -7.58 6.71 -2.19
N CYS A 25 -8.23 5.64 -1.74
CA CYS A 25 -8.94 4.71 -2.57
C CYS A 25 -10.42 4.64 -2.16
N SER A 26 -11.24 4.06 -3.03
CA SER A 26 -12.66 3.84 -2.83
C SER A 26 -13.14 2.66 -3.68
N SER A 27 -14.44 2.33 -3.62
CA SER A 27 -15.06 1.30 -4.46
C SER A 27 -14.39 -0.07 -4.34
N TYR A 28 -14.29 -0.57 -3.10
CA TYR A 28 -13.60 -1.82 -2.80
C TYR A 28 -14.47 -3.04 -3.14
N GLU A 29 -13.88 -3.98 -3.87
CA GLU A 29 -14.48 -5.28 -4.18
C GLU A 29 -13.43 -6.37 -4.01
N LEU A 30 -13.83 -7.48 -3.37
CA LEU A 30 -12.96 -8.62 -3.11
C LEU A 30 -13.53 -9.86 -3.78
N GLU A 31 -12.79 -10.38 -4.75
CA GLU A 31 -13.10 -11.65 -5.41
C GLU A 31 -11.96 -12.65 -5.17
N GLY A 32 -12.20 -13.62 -4.30
CA GLY A 32 -11.14 -14.54 -3.86
C GLY A 32 -10.02 -13.79 -3.15
N SER A 33 -8.80 -13.80 -3.71
CA SER A 33 -7.66 -13.03 -3.20
C SER A 33 -7.42 -11.70 -3.92
N MET A 34 -8.24 -11.38 -4.93
CA MET A 34 -8.07 -10.18 -5.74
C MET A 34 -8.86 -9.03 -5.12
N LEU A 35 -8.15 -8.01 -4.64
CA LEU A 35 -8.76 -6.76 -4.17
C LEU A 35 -8.76 -5.74 -5.30
N PHE A 36 -9.95 -5.32 -5.69
CA PHE A 36 -10.20 -4.26 -6.66
C PHE A 36 -10.53 -2.96 -5.92
N ALA A 37 -10.01 -1.84 -6.42
CA ALA A 37 -10.33 -0.51 -5.90
C ALA A 37 -10.18 0.56 -7.00
N LYS A 38 -10.74 1.74 -6.74
CA LYS A 38 -10.38 2.98 -7.43
C LYS A 38 -9.47 3.79 -6.54
N CYS A 39 -8.26 4.09 -6.99
CA CYS A 39 -7.28 4.82 -6.20
C CYS A 39 -6.91 6.15 -6.86
N GLN A 40 -6.74 7.18 -6.05
CA GLN A 40 -6.35 8.50 -6.48
C GLN A 40 -4.92 8.45 -7.06
N GLU A 41 -4.79 8.82 -8.32
CA GLU A 41 -3.49 8.99 -9.01
C GLU A 41 -2.99 10.43 -8.84
N SER A 42 -3.89 11.41 -8.96
CA SER A 42 -3.63 12.83 -8.74
C SER A 42 -4.94 13.53 -8.28
N PRO A 43 -4.91 14.80 -7.84
CA PRO A 43 -6.14 15.52 -7.51
C PRO A 43 -7.17 15.46 -8.65
N GLY A 44 -8.36 14.93 -8.37
CA GLY A 44 -9.45 14.76 -9.34
C GLY A 44 -9.27 13.64 -10.37
N LYS A 45 -8.19 12.85 -10.30
CA LYS A 45 -7.95 11.70 -11.19
C LYS A 45 -7.82 10.41 -10.38
N GLU A 46 -8.67 9.44 -10.69
CA GLU A 46 -8.65 8.11 -10.11
C GLU A 46 -8.28 7.06 -11.17
N ARG A 47 -7.73 5.94 -10.69
CA ARG A 47 -7.36 4.77 -11.49
C ARG A 47 -7.98 3.52 -10.88
N HIS A 48 -8.55 2.67 -11.72
CA HIS A 48 -8.93 1.32 -11.31
C HIS A 48 -7.67 0.48 -11.15
N THR A 49 -7.54 -0.17 -10.01
CA THR A 49 -6.37 -0.97 -9.67
C THR A 49 -6.79 -2.25 -8.98
N THR A 50 -5.94 -3.27 -9.12
CA THR A 50 -6.14 -4.57 -8.52
C THR A 50 -4.84 -5.04 -7.89
N VAL A 51 -4.94 -5.67 -6.72
CA VAL A 51 -3.82 -6.35 -6.06
C VAL A 51 -4.24 -7.75 -5.65
N ASP A 52 -3.35 -8.72 -5.88
CA ASP A 52 -3.52 -10.06 -5.34
C ASP A 52 -2.97 -10.09 -3.92
N LEU A 53 -3.87 -10.18 -2.94
CA LEU A 53 -3.54 -10.18 -1.52
C LEU A 53 -2.64 -11.35 -1.12
N ASN A 54 -2.63 -12.47 -1.85
CA ASN A 54 -1.70 -13.59 -1.61
C ASN A 54 -0.23 -13.20 -1.85
N LYS A 55 0.04 -12.05 -2.50
CA LYS A 55 1.37 -11.48 -2.63
C LYS A 55 1.80 -10.68 -1.40
N CYS A 56 0.84 -10.18 -0.64
CA CYS A 56 1.08 -9.32 0.53
C CYS A 56 0.90 -10.09 1.84
N LEU A 57 0.07 -11.14 1.83
CA LEU A 57 -0.41 -11.85 3.00
C LEU A 57 -0.17 -13.34 2.87
N GLY A 58 0.23 -13.94 3.99
CA GLY A 58 0.16 -15.38 4.14
C GLY A 58 -0.43 -15.78 5.48
N HIS A 59 -0.30 -17.05 5.78
CA HIS A 59 -0.93 -17.68 6.92
C HIS A 59 0.11 -18.43 7.75
N LYS A 60 0.11 -18.21 9.07
CA LYS A 60 0.93 -18.95 10.02
C LYS A 60 0.09 -19.25 11.26
N GLU A 61 -0.03 -20.54 11.61
CA GLU A 61 -0.66 -20.99 12.87
C GLU A 61 -2.07 -20.42 13.12
N GLY A 62 -2.92 -20.33 12.09
CA GLY A 62 -4.27 -19.76 12.26
C GLY A 62 -4.29 -18.23 12.25
N THR A 63 -3.21 -17.55 11.88
CA THR A 63 -3.14 -16.08 11.87
C THR A 63 -2.69 -15.57 10.51
N LEU A 64 -3.32 -14.50 10.02
CA LEU A 64 -2.86 -13.77 8.84
C LEU A 64 -1.61 -12.95 9.18
N ILE A 65 -0.56 -13.11 8.39
CA ILE A 65 0.71 -12.41 8.57
C ILE A 65 1.11 -11.70 7.28
N ARG A 66 1.82 -10.58 7.40
CA ARG A 66 2.42 -9.87 6.26
C ARG A 66 3.56 -10.70 5.65
N GLY A 67 3.64 -10.73 4.32
CA GLY A 67 4.78 -11.28 3.57
C GLY A 67 4.84 -12.80 3.43
N GLY A 68 3.76 -13.54 3.69
CA GLY A 68 3.71 -14.98 3.42
C GLY A 68 3.12 -15.32 2.04
N LYS A 69 3.50 -16.44 1.43
CA LYS A 69 2.75 -17.04 0.31
C LYS A 69 1.63 -17.88 0.92
N GLY A 70 0.46 -17.31 1.20
CA GLY A 70 -0.62 -18.07 1.83
C GLY A 70 -1.98 -17.69 1.29
N VAL A 71 -2.85 -18.70 1.18
CA VAL A 71 -4.28 -18.51 0.98
C VAL A 71 -4.82 -17.85 2.24
N ILE A 72 -5.55 -16.74 2.09
CA ILE A 72 -6.16 -16.00 3.21
C ILE A 72 -7.05 -16.98 4.00
N ALA A 73 -6.66 -17.30 5.24
CA ALA A 73 -7.47 -18.09 6.18
C ALA A 73 -8.15 -17.16 7.21
N PRO A 74 -9.41 -17.42 7.59
CA PRO A 74 -10.32 -16.40 8.16
C PRO A 74 -10.29 -16.23 9.69
N SER A 75 -9.13 -16.27 10.34
CA SER A 75 -9.10 -16.39 11.82
C SER A 75 -8.61 -15.17 12.58
N SER A 76 -8.27 -14.05 11.92
CA SER A 76 -8.05 -12.76 12.60
C SER A 76 -8.40 -11.57 11.69
N PRO A 77 -9.10 -10.53 12.19
CA PRO A 77 -9.32 -9.32 11.42
C PRO A 77 -7.96 -8.64 11.16
N LEU A 78 -7.56 -8.57 9.90
CA LEU A 78 -6.37 -7.87 9.47
C LEU A 78 -6.76 -6.50 8.92
N ASN A 79 -6.07 -5.46 9.37
CA ASN A 79 -6.21 -4.14 8.77
C ASN A 79 -5.38 -4.05 7.48
N LEU A 80 -6.05 -3.95 6.33
CA LEU A 80 -5.37 -3.89 5.03
C LEU A 80 -4.53 -2.61 4.85
N ASP A 81 -4.78 -1.57 5.64
CA ASP A 81 -3.94 -0.37 5.63
C ASP A 81 -2.51 -0.62 6.11
N ASP A 82 -2.27 -1.69 6.87
CA ASP A 82 -0.95 -2.02 7.40
C ASP A 82 -0.10 -2.84 6.39
N VAL A 83 -0.71 -3.23 5.27
CA VAL A 83 -0.11 -4.16 4.29
C VAL A 83 -0.25 -3.67 2.84
N LEU A 84 -1.07 -2.65 2.58
CA LEU A 84 -1.27 -2.07 1.25
C LEU A 84 -1.09 -0.56 1.27
N SER A 85 -0.47 -0.04 0.20
CA SER A 85 -0.43 1.39 -0.11
C SER A 85 -0.98 1.68 -1.50
N ASN A 86 -1.45 2.92 -1.66
CA ASN A 86 -1.66 3.53 -2.96
C ASN A 86 -0.37 4.22 -3.44
N GLN A 87 0.25 3.67 -4.49
CA GLN A 87 1.46 4.19 -5.12
C GLN A 87 1.09 4.80 -6.48
N GLY A 88 0.74 6.08 -6.48
CA GLY A 88 0.40 6.82 -7.71
C GLY A 88 -0.81 6.25 -8.46
N GLY A 89 -1.85 5.85 -7.74
CA GLY A 89 -3.07 5.23 -8.27
C GLY A 89 -3.01 3.71 -8.41
N THR A 90 -1.90 3.08 -8.01
CA THR A 90 -1.73 1.61 -8.07
C THR A 90 -1.65 1.04 -6.66
N LEU A 91 -2.48 0.03 -6.36
CA LEU A 91 -2.36 -0.72 -5.11
C LEU A 91 -1.10 -1.60 -5.13
N ALA A 92 -0.33 -1.54 -4.05
CA ALA A 92 0.89 -2.32 -3.89
C ALA A 92 1.01 -2.83 -2.45
N CYS A 93 1.72 -3.94 -2.28
CA CYS A 93 2.05 -4.44 -0.96
C CYS A 93 3.05 -3.49 -0.28
N ASP A 94 2.78 -3.09 0.95
CA ASP A 94 3.76 -2.36 1.73
C ASP A 94 4.93 -3.29 2.07
N GLY A 95 6.16 -2.80 1.90
CA GLY A 95 7.37 -3.49 2.38
C GLY A 95 7.87 -4.66 1.53
N GLN A 96 7.69 -4.62 0.21
CA GLN A 96 8.57 -5.38 -0.68
C GLN A 96 9.92 -4.68 -0.79
N ALA A 97 10.86 -5.10 0.07
CA ALA A 97 12.30 -5.00 -0.13
C ALA A 97 12.87 -6.43 -0.14
#